data_AF-A0A191HU09-F1
#
_entry.id   AF-A0A191HU09-F1
#
_cell.length_a   1.000
_cell.length_b   1.000
_cell.length_c   1.000
_cell.angle_alpha   90.00
_cell.angle_beta   90.00
_cell.angle_gamma   90.00
#
_symmetry.space_group_name_H-M   'P 1'
#
loop_
_entity.id
_entity.type
_entity.pdbx_description
1 polymer ?
#
loop_
_entity_poly.entity_id
_entity_poly.type
_entity_poly.pdbx_seq_one_letter_code
_entity_poly.pdbx_strand_id
1 'polypeptide(L)'
;MKTRWSYKDKANWSAIDKAYSLCDSGKSQLPINIEVSGCNVLLEENVLGTIYNNENFLVYDTGNVLVFRPLGNIDKVIYRGDVYWLTEISFHTPSEHSINREYYPMEMQMVHQNIDGHYLIIGIFFEIGDESNIIGDAFELGEK
;
A
#
# COMPACT_ATOMS: atom_id res chain seq x y z
N MET A 1 6.18 10.00 22.52
CA MET A 1 6.85 10.35 21.26
C MET A 1 6.94 9.08 20.44
N LYS A 2 6.42 9.05 19.20
CA LYS A 2 6.68 7.92 18.30
C LYS A 2 8.14 7.98 17.87
N THR A 3 8.84 6.87 18.00
CA THR A 3 10.26 6.70 17.65
C THR A 3 10.41 6.86 16.14
N ARG A 4 11.23 7.83 15.71
CA ARG A 4 11.34 8.24 14.30
C ARG A 4 12.18 7.22 13.53
N TRP A 5 11.65 6.72 12.41
CA TRP A 5 12.33 5.81 11.49
C TRP A 5 12.62 6.52 10.15
N SER A 6 13.52 5.95 9.35
CA SER A 6 13.90 6.48 8.03
C SER A 6 14.23 5.36 7.05
N TYR A 7 13.93 5.58 5.76
CA TYR A 7 14.31 4.70 4.66
C TYR A 7 15.83 4.54 4.45
N LYS A 8 16.67 5.41 5.00
CA LYS A 8 18.13 5.30 4.86
C LYS A 8 18.74 4.15 5.66
N ASP A 9 18.04 3.66 6.67
CA ASP A 9 18.55 2.65 7.62
C ASP A 9 17.55 1.51 7.84
N LYS A 10 16.97 1.00 6.73
CA LYS A 10 15.98 -0.08 6.73
C LYS A 10 16.43 -1.30 7.55
N ALA A 11 17.70 -1.67 7.44
CA ALA A 11 18.26 -2.85 8.09
C ALA A 11 18.25 -2.79 9.62
N ASN A 12 18.14 -1.59 10.21
CA ASN A 12 18.21 -1.39 11.65
C ASN A 12 16.90 -0.93 12.28
N TRP A 13 15.76 -0.98 11.56
CA TRP A 13 14.47 -0.58 12.11
C TRP A 13 14.10 -1.31 13.40
N SER A 14 14.45 -2.59 13.53
CA SER A 14 14.20 -3.38 14.74
C SER A 14 14.96 -2.88 15.98
N ALA A 15 16.07 -2.15 15.79
CA ALA A 15 16.87 -1.60 16.88
C ALA A 15 16.33 -0.25 17.39
N ILE A 16 15.43 0.39 16.65
CA ILE A 16 14.87 1.70 17.00
C ILE A 16 13.94 1.59 18.21
N ASP A 17 13.07 0.59 18.23
CA ASP A 17 12.09 0.37 19.28
C ASP A 17 11.80 -1.13 19.44
N LYS A 18 11.58 -1.59 20.67
CA LYS A 18 11.20 -2.99 20.94
C LYS A 18 9.93 -3.39 20.19
N ALA A 19 9.01 -2.45 19.97
CA ALA A 19 7.79 -2.66 19.19
C ALA A 19 8.08 -2.99 17.70
N TYR A 20 9.26 -2.66 17.19
CA TYR A 20 9.66 -2.88 15.79
C TYR A 20 10.45 -4.18 15.59
N SER A 21 10.58 -5.02 16.64
CA SER A 21 11.33 -6.28 16.57
C SER A 21 10.91 -7.22 15.44
N LEU A 22 9.66 -7.17 14.99
CA LEU A 22 9.17 -7.97 13.85
C LEU A 22 9.76 -7.57 12.51
N CYS A 23 10.26 -6.32 12.35
CA CYS A 23 10.91 -5.87 11.12
C CYS A 23 12.16 -6.70 10.75
N ASP A 24 12.78 -7.35 11.75
CA ASP A 24 13.93 -8.24 11.55
C ASP A 24 13.58 -9.71 11.84
N SER A 25 12.85 -9.97 12.93
CA SER A 25 12.55 -11.35 13.35
C SER A 25 11.42 -12.02 12.56
N GLY A 26 10.58 -11.23 11.88
CA GLY A 26 9.46 -11.73 11.07
C GLY A 26 9.89 -12.64 9.92
N LYS A 27 9.02 -13.58 9.54
CA LYS A 27 9.29 -14.55 8.45
C LYS A 27 8.41 -14.37 7.21
N SER A 28 7.49 -13.41 7.29
CA SER A 28 6.54 -13.06 6.23
C SER A 28 6.50 -11.54 6.09
N GLN A 29 7.68 -10.92 5.94
CA GLN A 29 7.79 -9.46 5.75
C GLN A 29 7.54 -9.10 4.27
N LEU A 30 7.04 -7.89 4.07
CA LEU A 30 6.93 -7.23 2.77
C LEU A 30 7.93 -6.06 2.71
N PRO A 31 8.31 -5.62 1.51
CA PRO A 31 7.92 -6.14 0.19
C PRO A 31 8.63 -7.45 -0.19
N ILE A 32 8.13 -8.11 -1.23
CA ILE A 32 8.79 -9.27 -1.89
C ILE A 32 9.09 -9.00 -3.36
N ASN A 33 9.98 -9.81 -3.92
CA ASN A 33 10.11 -9.97 -5.36
C ASN A 33 9.12 -11.04 -5.85
N ILE A 34 8.31 -10.69 -6.84
CA ILE A 34 7.32 -11.56 -7.47
C ILE A 34 7.96 -12.16 -8.72
N GLU A 35 8.39 -13.42 -8.60
CA GLU A 35 8.92 -14.21 -9.72
C GLU A 35 7.76 -14.84 -10.49
N VAL A 36 7.40 -14.26 -11.64
CA VAL A 36 6.19 -14.65 -12.40
C VAL A 36 6.23 -16.11 -12.84
N SER A 37 7.42 -16.64 -13.13
CA SER A 37 7.62 -18.04 -13.52
C SER A 37 7.23 -19.05 -12.43
N GLY A 38 7.21 -18.63 -11.16
CA GLY A 38 6.79 -19.45 -10.02
C GLY A 38 5.32 -19.28 -9.64
N CYS A 39 4.58 -18.39 -10.30
CA CYS A 39 3.18 -18.13 -9.99
C CYS A 39 2.27 -19.19 -10.62
N ASN A 40 1.34 -19.72 -9.82
CA ASN A 40 0.25 -20.54 -10.33
C ASN A 40 -0.97 -19.66 -10.62
N VAL A 41 -1.58 -19.84 -11.78
CA VAL A 41 -2.85 -19.19 -12.10
C VAL A 41 -3.95 -19.90 -11.30
N LEU A 42 -4.62 -19.15 -10.43
CA LEU A 42 -5.84 -19.60 -9.76
C LEU A 42 -7.03 -19.27 -10.66
N LEU A 43 -7.77 -20.30 -11.08
CA LEU A 43 -8.99 -20.18 -11.90
C LEU A 43 -10.25 -20.06 -11.02
N GLU A 44 -10.14 -19.38 -9.89
CA GLU A 44 -11.29 -19.10 -9.05
C GLU A 44 -11.98 -17.82 -9.54
N GLU A 45 -13.25 -17.94 -9.92
CA GLU A 45 -14.05 -16.78 -10.32
C GLU A 45 -14.52 -15.98 -9.09
N ASN A 46 -14.69 -14.67 -9.27
CA ASN A 46 -15.28 -13.77 -8.27
C ASN A 46 -14.56 -13.74 -6.90
N VAL A 47 -13.26 -14.02 -6.87
CA VAL A 47 -12.45 -13.97 -5.63
C VAL A 47 -12.31 -12.55 -5.10
N LEU A 48 -12.30 -11.55 -5.99
CA LEU A 48 -12.07 -10.15 -5.68
C LEU A 48 -13.13 -9.28 -6.33
N GLY A 49 -13.87 -8.52 -5.51
CA GLY A 49 -14.74 -7.43 -5.94
C GLY A 49 -14.29 -6.11 -5.32
N THR A 50 -14.39 -5.02 -6.07
CA THR A 50 -14.02 -3.67 -5.60
C THR A 50 -15.20 -2.72 -5.72
N ILE A 51 -15.38 -1.88 -4.71
CA ILE A 51 -16.38 -0.82 -4.68
C ILE A 51 -15.66 0.45 -4.22
N TYR A 52 -15.38 1.34 -5.16
CA TYR A 52 -14.73 2.64 -4.93
C TYR A 52 -15.60 3.76 -5.49
N ASN A 53 -15.69 4.85 -4.75
CA ASN A 53 -16.55 5.99 -5.05
C ASN A 53 -15.73 7.28 -5.07
N ASN A 54 -16.30 8.35 -5.61
CA ASN A 54 -15.73 9.67 -5.43
C ASN A 54 -15.92 10.10 -3.97
N GLU A 55 -14.84 10.17 -3.21
CA GLU A 55 -14.82 10.51 -1.80
C GLU A 55 -13.73 11.56 -1.51
N ASN A 56 -13.91 12.31 -0.42
CA ASN A 56 -12.91 13.26 0.06
C ASN A 56 -11.87 12.55 0.93
N PHE A 57 -10.62 12.95 0.76
CA PHE A 57 -9.49 12.41 1.52
C PHE A 57 -8.87 13.50 2.39
N LEU A 58 -8.45 13.11 3.59
CA LEU A 58 -7.44 13.85 4.34
C LEU A 58 -6.07 13.42 3.82
N VAL A 59 -5.29 14.39 3.34
CA VAL A 59 -3.91 14.16 2.89
C VAL A 59 -2.95 14.62 3.98
N TYR A 60 -1.95 13.81 4.31
CA TYR A 60 -0.90 14.22 5.24
C TYR A 60 0.44 13.56 4.90
N ASP A 61 1.51 14.34 5.08
CA ASP A 61 2.89 13.87 4.98
C ASP A 61 3.40 13.42 6.35
N THR A 62 3.86 12.17 6.43
CA THR A 62 4.46 11.59 7.64
C THR A 62 5.95 11.95 7.81
N GLY A 63 6.52 12.65 6.83
CA GLY A 63 7.95 12.91 6.67
C GLY A 63 8.72 11.76 6.01
N ASN A 64 8.05 10.65 5.71
CA ASN A 64 8.59 9.49 5.00
C ASN A 64 7.66 9.08 3.84
N VAL A 65 6.35 9.15 4.04
CA VAL A 65 5.31 8.70 3.10
C VAL A 65 4.17 9.71 3.07
N LEU A 66 3.67 10.01 1.87
CA LEU A 66 2.43 10.76 1.66
C LEU A 66 1.24 9.81 1.79
N VAL A 67 0.30 10.12 2.66
CA VAL A 67 -0.84 9.26 2.98
C VAL A 67 -2.16 10.00 2.73
N PHE A 68 -3.09 9.30 2.08
CA PHE A 68 -4.45 9.73 1.83
C PHE A 68 -5.39 8.86 2.64
N ARG A 69 -6.12 9.46 3.58
CA ARG A 69 -7.12 8.75 4.40
C ARG A 69 -8.53 9.14 3.96
N PRO A 70 -9.41 8.19 3.60
CA PRO A 70 -10.79 8.53 3.27
C PRO A 70 -11.49 9.12 4.50
N LEU A 71 -12.34 10.14 4.27
CA LEU A 71 -13.10 10.78 5.36
C LEU A 71 -14.35 10.01 5.76
N GLY A 72 -14.88 9.17 4.89
CA GLY A 72 -15.96 8.24 5.19
C GLY A 72 -15.51 6.78 5.10
N ASN A 73 -16.48 5.89 4.95
CA ASN A 73 -16.29 4.45 5.07
C ASN A 73 -17.16 3.68 4.06
N ILE A 74 -17.16 4.15 2.81
CA ILE A 74 -17.98 3.59 1.72
C ILE A 74 -17.17 2.71 0.76
N ASP A 75 -15.88 2.99 0.67
CA ASP A 75 -14.93 2.31 -0.20
C ASP A 75 -14.42 1.01 0.41
N LYS A 76 -14.48 -0.07 -0.37
CA LYS A 76 -14.22 -1.43 0.13
C LYS A 76 -13.83 -2.42 -0.95
N VAL A 77 -13.19 -3.47 -0.48
CA VAL A 77 -12.88 -4.70 -1.20
C VAL A 77 -13.69 -5.84 -0.61
N ILE A 78 -14.24 -6.69 -1.47
CA ILE A 78 -14.83 -7.97 -1.09
C ILE A 78 -13.87 -9.05 -1.56
N TYR A 79 -13.21 -9.74 -0.63
CA TYR A 79 -12.27 -10.81 -0.93
C TYR A 79 -12.81 -12.12 -0.35
N ARG A 80 -13.11 -13.08 -1.23
CA ARG A 80 -13.70 -14.39 -0.86
C ARG A 80 -14.94 -14.29 0.04
N GLY A 81 -15.75 -13.24 -0.15
CA GLY A 81 -16.97 -12.97 0.62
C GLY A 81 -16.78 -12.07 1.83
N ASP A 82 -15.54 -11.85 2.29
CA ASP A 82 -15.23 -10.98 3.41
C ASP A 82 -15.05 -9.53 2.96
N VAL A 83 -15.59 -8.60 3.74
CA VAL A 83 -15.55 -7.16 3.44
C VAL A 83 -14.39 -6.49 4.17
N TYR A 84 -13.57 -5.77 3.42
CA TYR A 84 -12.46 -4.96 3.91
C TYR A 84 -12.67 -3.50 3.47
N TRP A 85 -12.75 -2.58 4.42
CA TRP A 85 -12.95 -1.16 4.14
C TRP A 85 -11.62 -0.44 3.95
N LEU A 86 -11.57 0.50 3.01
CA LEU A 86 -10.38 1.30 2.74
C LEU A 86 -10.04 2.17 3.97
N THR A 87 -8.80 2.07 4.44
CA THR A 87 -8.31 2.84 5.60
C THR A 87 -7.30 3.91 5.21
N GLU A 88 -6.44 3.63 4.23
CA GLU A 88 -5.46 4.58 3.71
C GLU A 88 -4.91 4.17 2.34
N ILE A 89 -4.46 5.16 1.58
CA ILE A 89 -3.70 5.00 0.36
C ILE A 89 -2.33 5.66 0.57
N SER A 90 -1.27 5.00 0.15
CA SER A 90 0.09 5.55 0.20
C SER A 90 0.82 5.35 -1.11
N PHE A 91 1.76 6.24 -1.42
CA PHE A 91 2.60 6.18 -2.61
C PHE A 91 4.06 6.02 -2.21
N HIS A 92 4.76 5.15 -2.93
CA HIS A 92 6.17 4.83 -2.72
C HIS A 92 6.94 5.00 -4.02
N THR A 93 8.10 5.65 -3.94
CA THR A 93 9.01 5.83 -5.08
C THR A 93 10.45 5.47 -4.68
N PRO A 94 11.10 4.52 -5.39
CA PRO A 94 10.53 3.60 -6.39
C PRO A 94 9.49 2.64 -5.77
N SER A 95 8.93 1.71 -6.55
CA SER A 95 8.09 0.63 -6.00
C SER A 95 8.82 -0.12 -4.89
N GLU A 96 8.06 -0.62 -3.91
CA GLU A 96 8.62 -1.44 -2.83
C GLU A 96 8.72 -2.90 -3.28
N HIS A 97 7.67 -3.41 -3.93
CA HIS A 97 7.68 -4.71 -4.59
C HIS A 97 8.46 -4.63 -5.92
N SER A 98 9.01 -5.77 -6.33
CA SER A 98 9.61 -5.94 -7.65
C SER A 98 8.93 -7.10 -8.39
N ILE A 99 8.93 -7.06 -9.72
CA ILE A 99 8.49 -8.16 -10.58
C ILE A 99 9.70 -8.65 -11.35
N ASN A 100 10.04 -9.94 -11.20
CA ASN A 100 11.26 -10.53 -11.76
C ASN A 100 12.52 -9.67 -11.47
N ARG A 101 12.60 -9.14 -10.24
CA ARG A 101 13.67 -8.30 -9.69
C ARG A 101 13.78 -6.88 -10.27
N GLU A 102 12.84 -6.49 -11.12
CA GLU A 102 12.74 -5.14 -11.64
C GLU A 102 11.76 -4.31 -10.79
N TYR A 103 12.17 -3.10 -10.45
CA TYR A 103 11.36 -2.14 -9.72
C TYR A 103 10.65 -1.21 -10.70
N TYR A 104 9.41 -0.86 -10.37
CA TYR A 104 8.65 0.14 -11.09
C TYR A 104 8.96 1.55 -10.54
N PRO A 105 8.81 2.60 -11.37
CA PRO A 105 8.97 3.99 -10.95
C PRO A 105 8.18 4.38 -9.69
N MET A 106 6.98 3.81 -9.50
CA MET A 106 6.13 4.09 -8.34
C MET A 106 5.23 2.89 -8.03
N GLU A 107 4.85 2.77 -6.76
CA GLU A 107 3.82 1.85 -6.27
C GLU A 107 2.82 2.59 -5.38
N MET A 108 1.53 2.37 -5.63
CA MET A 108 0.45 2.79 -4.75
C MET A 108 -0.04 1.59 -3.96
N GLN A 109 -0.12 1.74 -2.64
CA GLN A 109 -0.65 0.72 -1.73
C GLN A 109 -1.95 1.21 -1.11
N MET A 110 -3.05 0.52 -1.42
CA MET A 110 -4.38 0.76 -0.85
C MET A 110 -4.63 -0.24 0.28
N VAL A 111 -4.59 0.24 1.51
CA VAL A 111 -4.74 -0.57 2.72
C VAL A 111 -6.21 -0.64 3.11
N HIS A 112 -6.70 -1.86 3.33
CA HIS A 112 -8.05 -2.14 3.76
C HIS A 112 -8.04 -2.99 5.03
N GLN A 113 -9.08 -2.86 5.85
CA GLN A 113 -9.23 -3.64 7.08
C GLN A 113 -10.65 -4.18 7.21
N ASN A 114 -10.80 -5.44 7.65
CA ASN A 114 -12.11 -6.02 7.95
C ASN A 114 -12.51 -5.76 9.42
N ILE A 115 -13.73 -6.18 9.79
CA ILE A 115 -14.26 -5.96 11.15
C ILE A 115 -13.47 -6.70 12.26
N ASP A 116 -12.77 -7.77 11.92
CA ASP A 116 -11.91 -8.53 12.83
C ASP A 116 -10.50 -7.93 12.97
N GLY A 117 -10.20 -6.86 12.23
CA GLY A 117 -8.91 -6.19 12.24
C GLY A 117 -7.87 -6.77 11.29
N HIS A 118 -8.23 -7.76 10.46
CA HIS A 118 -7.34 -8.30 9.42
C HIS A 118 -7.17 -7.31 8.27
N TYR A 119 -5.95 -7.25 7.73
CA TYR A 119 -5.60 -6.35 6.64
C TYR A 119 -5.62 -7.03 5.28
N LEU A 120 -5.97 -6.25 4.25
CA LEU A 120 -5.81 -6.59 2.84
C LEU A 120 -5.25 -5.37 2.12
N ILE A 121 -4.20 -5.55 1.32
CA ILE A 121 -3.56 -4.46 0.57
C ILE A 121 -3.68 -4.75 -0.93
N ILE A 122 -4.16 -3.76 -1.69
CA ILE A 122 -4.08 -3.76 -3.15
C ILE A 122 -2.88 -2.89 -3.54
N GLY A 123 -1.88 -3.49 -4.18
CA GLY A 123 -0.71 -2.81 -4.73
C GLY A 123 -0.90 -2.54 -6.23
N ILE A 124 -0.63 -1.31 -6.66
CA ILE A 124 -0.71 -0.89 -8.06
C ILE A 124 0.64 -0.30 -8.48
N PHE A 125 1.23 -0.88 -9.52
CA PHE A 125 2.50 -0.43 -10.11
C PHE A 125 2.24 0.61 -11.19
N PHE A 126 3.16 1.56 -11.33
CA PHE A 126 3.09 2.61 -12.36
C PHE A 126 4.34 2.58 -13.25
N GLU A 127 4.12 2.77 -14.55
CA GLU A 127 5.18 3.04 -15.52
C GLU A 127 5.18 4.51 -15.92
N ILE A 128 6.33 5.02 -16.37
CA ILE A 128 6.41 6.39 -16.90
C ILE A 128 5.74 6.41 -18.27
N GLY A 129 4.80 7.34 -18.44
CA GLY A 129 4.07 7.55 -19.69
C GLY A 129 3.40 8.92 -19.72
N ASP A 130 2.27 9.01 -20.41
CA ASP A 130 1.46 10.22 -20.46
C ASP A 130 0.93 10.60 -19.07
N GLU A 131 0.66 11.89 -18.89
CA GLU A 131 0.11 12.41 -17.64
C GLU A 131 -1.23 11.76 -17.31
N SER A 132 -1.35 11.29 -16.06
CA SER A 132 -2.61 10.78 -15.53
C SER A 132 -3.32 11.88 -14.77
N ASN A 133 -4.43 12.38 -15.31
CA ASN A 133 -5.29 13.37 -14.65
C ASN A 133 -5.71 12.92 -13.24
N ILE A 134 -5.86 11.60 -13.02
CA ILE A 134 -6.27 11.04 -11.72
C ILE A 134 -5.16 11.19 -10.66
N ILE A 135 -3.91 11.00 -11.07
CA ILE A 135 -2.76 11.07 -10.16
C ILE A 135 -2.31 12.51 -9.95
N GLY A 136 -2.32 13.32 -11.03
CA GLY A 136 -1.99 14.74 -10.97
C GLY A 136 -2.83 15.49 -9.94
N ASP A 137 -4.16 15.37 -10.04
CA ASP A 137 -5.11 15.99 -9.11
C ASP A 137 -4.87 15.55 -7.65
N ALA A 138 -4.50 14.28 -7.43
CA ALA A 138 -4.23 13.75 -6.10
C ALA A 138 -2.98 14.38 -5.46
N PHE A 139 -1.92 14.61 -6.22
CA PHE A 139 -0.71 15.25 -5.69
C PHE A 139 -0.86 16.74 -5.45
N GLU A 140 -1.70 17.45 -6.23
CA GLU A 140 -2.02 18.86 -5.97
C GLU A 140 -2.73 19.08 -4.61
N LEU A 141 -3.47 18.08 -4.12
CA LEU A 141 -4.09 18.12 -2.79
C LEU A 141 -3.07 18.02 -1.64
N GLY A 142 -1.91 17.42 -1.89
CA GLY A 142 -0.83 17.25 -0.90
C GLY A 142 0.14 18.44 -0.81
N GLU A 143 0.09 19.39 -1.75
CA GLU A 143 0.95 20.58 -1.75
C GLU A 143 0.37 21.77 -0.94
N LYS A 144 -0.84 21.63 -0.39
CA LYS A 144 -1.49 22.65 0.47
C LYS A 144 -1.35 22.34 1.95
#